data_AF-A0A7S6UNW3-F1
#
_entry.id   AF-A0A7S6UNW3-F1
#
_cell.length_a   1.000
_cell.length_b   1.000
_cell.length_c   1.000
_cell.angle_alpha   90.00
_cell.angle_beta   90.00
_cell.angle_gamma   90.00
#
_symmetry.space_group_name_H-M   'P 1'
#
loop_
_entity.id
_entity.type
_entity.pdbx_description
1 polymer ?
#
loop_
_entity_poly.entity_id
_entity_poly.type
_entity_poly.pdbx_seq_one_letter_code
_entity_poly.pdbx_strand_id
1 'polypeptide(L)'
;MSGDKVIRLLYKEISGGDIKKFAAESNKDGEAGGGARDLRFGGFDELKEFLGKMFSGRNKVNRKRNGKTEQLEQLSATFHWLDGEGNPQTKTAYVEPPTTARPNEWRLTRVDTFSCFREEGLHEIPGDRLFLLIVQMEDGAVWPYLRRESELLVPQGQPGAWHPDIANPIISCANAKRPKNVIVMGFNDYTQLKGYCNGK
;
A
#
# COMPACT_ATOMS: atom_id res chain seq x y z
N MET A 1 -20.13 2.88 -7.57
CA MET A 1 -19.88 2.12 -6.33
C MET A 1 -21.10 2.33 -5.44
N SER A 2 -21.90 1.29 -5.26
CA SER A 2 -23.09 1.29 -4.40
C SER A 2 -22.68 1.41 -2.95
N GLY A 3 -23.35 2.26 -2.16
CA GLY A 3 -23.63 2.12 -0.72
C GLY A 3 -22.51 1.99 0.31
N ASP A 4 -21.35 1.44 -0.03
CA ASP A 4 -20.35 1.01 0.93
C ASP A 4 -19.39 2.14 1.26
N LYS A 5 -19.33 2.45 2.55
CA LYS A 5 -18.50 3.51 3.10
C LYS A 5 -17.04 3.05 3.17
N VAL A 6 -16.11 3.93 2.83
CA VAL A 6 -14.68 3.72 3.09
C VAL A 6 -14.42 3.86 4.59
N ILE A 7 -13.88 2.83 5.23
CA ILE A 7 -13.60 2.85 6.68
C ILE A 7 -12.11 3.02 6.99
N ARG A 8 -11.21 2.55 6.11
CA ARG A 8 -9.76 2.77 6.25
C ARG A 8 -9.10 2.94 4.89
N LEU A 9 -8.07 3.79 4.86
CA LEU A 9 -7.23 4.03 3.70
C LEU A 9 -5.76 3.97 4.11
N LEU A 10 -4.95 3.17 3.43
CA LEU A 10 -3.49 3.28 3.44
C LEU A 10 -3.04 3.75 2.06
N TYR A 11 -2.14 4.72 2.01
CA TYR A 11 -1.63 5.21 0.74
C TYR A 11 -0.12 5.44 0.77
N LYS A 12 0.51 5.21 -0.38
CA LYS A 12 1.95 5.41 -0.59
C LYS A 12 2.22 5.76 -2.04
N GLU A 13 2.98 6.82 -2.27
CA GLU A 13 3.58 7.11 -3.57
C GLU A 13 4.56 6.00 -3.97
N ILE A 14 4.48 5.60 -5.22
CA ILE A 14 5.26 4.55 -5.84
C ILE A 14 6.43 5.19 -6.60
N SER A 15 7.64 4.87 -6.15
CA SER A 15 8.88 5.25 -6.85
C SER A 15 9.17 4.31 -8.03
N GLY A 16 10.01 4.70 -8.97
CA GLY A 16 10.48 3.79 -10.02
C GLY A 16 11.16 2.52 -9.49
N GLY A 17 11.79 2.59 -8.32
CA GLY A 17 12.31 1.41 -7.62
C GLY A 17 11.21 0.46 -7.13
N ASP A 18 10.04 0.98 -6.76
CA ASP A 18 8.88 0.17 -6.39
C ASP A 18 8.20 -0.45 -7.61
N ILE A 19 8.15 0.27 -8.75
CA ILE A 19 7.63 -0.27 -10.03
C ILE A 19 8.37 -1.55 -10.42
N LYS A 20 9.71 -1.56 -10.32
CA LYS A 20 10.55 -2.74 -10.60
C LYS A 20 10.20 -3.94 -9.72
N LYS A 21 9.67 -3.72 -8.51
CA LYS A 21 9.23 -4.81 -7.62
C LYS A 21 7.95 -5.46 -8.12
N PHE A 22 7.01 -4.67 -8.66
CA PHE A 22 5.77 -5.20 -9.22
C PHE A 22 6.02 -6.07 -10.45
N ALA A 23 6.96 -5.65 -11.31
CA ALA A 23 7.36 -6.38 -12.50
C ALA A 23 8.20 -7.64 -12.20
N ALA A 24 8.53 -7.92 -10.93
CA ALA A 24 9.51 -8.92 -10.52
C ALA A 24 10.91 -8.74 -11.15
N GLU A 25 11.19 -7.53 -11.66
CA GLU A 25 12.45 -7.15 -12.29
C GLU A 25 13.52 -6.71 -11.28
N SER A 26 13.14 -6.59 -10.01
CA SER A 26 14.09 -6.54 -8.91
C SER A 26 14.89 -7.86 -8.88
N ASN A 27 16.06 -7.84 -9.53
CA ASN A 27 17.14 -8.85 -9.64
C ASN A 27 17.08 -9.79 -10.84
N LYS A 28 17.67 -9.37 -11.97
CA LYS A 28 18.34 -10.27 -12.92
C LYS A 28 19.82 -10.53 -12.57
N ASP A 29 20.40 -9.71 -11.69
CA ASP A 29 21.78 -9.84 -11.22
C ASP A 29 21.79 -10.22 -9.73
N GLY A 30 22.67 -11.15 -9.35
CA GLY A 30 22.57 -11.98 -8.15
C GLY A 30 22.47 -11.31 -6.77
N GLU A 31 22.03 -12.12 -5.80
CA GLU A 31 22.13 -11.91 -4.34
C GLU A 31 21.30 -10.81 -3.65
N ALA A 32 20.09 -10.45 -4.10
CA ALA A 32 19.24 -9.64 -3.22
C ALA A 32 18.43 -10.51 -2.24
N GLY A 33 18.64 -10.25 -0.94
CA GLY A 33 17.87 -10.84 0.16
C GLY A 33 16.36 -10.62 0.01
N GLY A 34 15.58 -11.45 0.71
CA GLY A 34 14.13 -11.65 0.51
C GLY A 34 13.18 -10.45 0.60
N GLY A 35 13.66 -9.22 0.79
CA GLY A 35 12.88 -7.98 0.79
C GLY A 35 12.93 -7.17 -0.50
N ALA A 36 13.52 -7.71 -1.58
CA ALA A 36 13.58 -7.06 -2.88
C ALA A 36 12.19 -6.76 -3.46
N ARG A 37 11.19 -7.57 -3.10
CA ARG A 37 9.81 -7.52 -3.64
C ARG A 37 8.79 -7.02 -2.62
N ASP A 38 9.26 -6.38 -1.55
CA ASP A 38 8.41 -5.83 -0.50
C ASP A 38 8.25 -4.32 -0.68
N LEU A 39 7.03 -3.83 -0.49
CA LEU A 39 6.78 -2.39 -0.30
C LEU A 39 6.92 -2.04 1.17
N ARG A 40 7.60 -0.93 1.43
CA ARG A 40 7.90 -0.47 2.79
C ARG A 40 7.04 0.72 3.14
N PHE A 41 6.55 0.70 4.36
CA PHE A 41 5.75 1.76 4.96
C PHE A 41 6.47 2.23 6.23
N GLY A 42 6.87 3.50 6.24
CA GLY A 42 7.44 4.16 7.40
C GLY A 42 6.31 4.67 8.31
N GLY A 43 6.54 4.61 9.61
CA GLY A 43 5.56 5.02 10.61
C GLY A 43 5.61 4.04 11.76
N PHE A 44 5.87 4.54 12.96
CA PHE A 44 5.80 3.73 14.17
C PHE A 44 4.40 3.82 14.76
N ASP A 45 4.22 3.24 15.95
CA ASP A 45 3.03 3.17 16.80
C ASP A 45 1.66 3.38 16.16
N GLU A 46 1.36 4.56 15.60
CA GLU A 46 0.13 4.83 14.87
C GLU A 46 -0.09 3.90 13.66
N LEU A 47 0.95 3.62 12.87
CA LEU A 47 0.84 2.72 11.73
C LEU A 47 0.64 1.25 12.17
N LYS A 48 1.25 0.84 13.29
CA LYS A 48 1.07 -0.52 13.84
C LYS A 48 -0.39 -0.76 14.22
N GLU A 49 -0.98 0.18 14.95
CA GLU A 49 -2.38 0.08 15.38
C GLU A 49 -3.32 0.02 14.17
N PHE A 50 -3.08 0.89 13.18
CA PHE A 50 -3.82 0.93 11.93
C PHE A 50 -3.74 -0.40 11.16
N LEU A 51 -2.52 -0.90 10.92
CA LEU A 51 -2.29 -2.16 10.22
C LEU A 51 -2.90 -3.35 10.97
N GLY A 52 -2.86 -3.35 12.30
CA GLY A 52 -3.48 -4.39 13.11
C GLY A 52 -4.99 -4.52 12.92
N LYS A 53 -5.67 -3.44 12.51
CA LYS A 53 -7.11 -3.40 12.22
C LYS A 53 -7.43 -3.71 10.76
N MET A 54 -6.68 -3.11 9.82
CA MET A 54 -6.88 -3.36 8.39
C MET A 54 -6.47 -4.78 7.99
N PHE A 55 -5.36 -5.28 8.55
CA PHE A 55 -4.86 -6.65 8.38
C PHE A 55 -5.12 -7.44 9.67
N SER A 56 -6.38 -7.80 9.92
CA SER A 56 -6.82 -8.41 11.18
C SER A 56 -6.38 -9.87 11.37
N GLY A 57 -6.02 -10.57 10.28
CA GLY A 57 -5.49 -11.94 10.36
C GLY A 57 -4.10 -11.97 11.00
N ARG A 58 -3.77 -13.10 11.65
CA ARG A 58 -2.48 -13.33 12.32
C ARG A 58 -1.92 -14.67 11.89
N ASN A 59 -0.71 -14.66 11.35
CA ASN A 59 -0.02 -15.87 10.88
C ASN A 59 1.35 -15.93 11.52
N LYS A 60 1.81 -17.14 11.85
CA LYS A 60 3.17 -17.35 12.34
C LYS A 60 4.03 -17.90 11.21
N VAL A 61 5.10 -17.19 10.87
CA VAL A 61 6.02 -17.59 9.80
C VAL A 61 7.43 -17.73 10.33
N ASN A 62 8.12 -18.79 9.91
CA ASN A 62 9.53 -18.98 10.23
C ASN A 62 10.38 -18.11 9.31
N ARG A 63 11.22 -17.26 9.89
CA ARG A 63 12.16 -16.39 9.16
C ARG A 63 13.57 -16.64 9.66
N LYS A 64 14.52 -16.80 8.73
CA LYS A 64 15.94 -16.87 9.07
C LYS A 64 16.45 -15.44 9.27
N ARG A 65 16.87 -15.11 10.48
CA ARG A 65 17.46 -13.82 10.88
C ARG A 65 18.78 -14.10 11.59
N ASN A 66 19.87 -13.48 11.14
CA ASN A 66 21.22 -13.67 11.70
C ASN A 66 21.60 -15.15 11.89
N GLY A 67 21.27 -16.00 10.91
CA GLY A 67 21.56 -17.44 10.95
C GLY A 67 20.61 -18.28 11.80
N LYS A 68 19.73 -17.67 12.61
CA LYS A 68 18.74 -18.35 13.45
C LYS A 68 17.36 -18.32 12.82
N THR A 69 16.58 -19.38 13.02
CA THR A 69 15.15 -19.37 12.66
C THR A 69 14.36 -18.76 13.81
N GLU A 70 13.67 -17.67 13.52
CA GLU A 70 12.77 -16.99 14.45
C GLU A 70 11.34 -17.09 13.93
N GLN A 71 10.39 -17.28 14.86
CA GLN A 71 8.97 -17.24 14.53
C GLN A 71 8.49 -15.78 14.58
N LEU A 72 8.04 -15.28 13.43
CA LEU A 72 7.53 -13.93 13.27
C LEU A 72 6.01 -13.96 13.16
N GLU A 73 5.33 -13.02 13.82
CA GLU A 73 3.92 -12.76 13.54
C GLU A 73 3.79 -11.87 12.29
N GLN A 74 2.97 -12.32 11.36
CA GLN A 74 2.64 -11.64 10.11
C GLN A 74 1.15 -11.31 10.11
N LEU A 75 0.82 -10.05 9.85
CA LEU A 75 -0.56 -9.60 9.73
C LEU A 75 -1.08 -9.97 8.33
N SER A 76 -2.37 -10.28 8.19
CA SER A 76 -2.96 -10.59 6.88
C SER A 76 -4.35 -10.02 6.66
N ALA A 77 -4.67 -9.77 5.39
CA ALA A 77 -5.99 -9.40 4.88
C ALA A 77 -6.23 -10.13 3.55
N THR A 78 -7.50 -10.32 3.17
CA THR A 78 -7.83 -10.76 1.81
C THR A 78 -7.97 -9.53 0.93
N PHE A 79 -7.14 -9.44 -0.11
CA PHE A 79 -7.31 -8.43 -1.15
C PHE A 79 -8.32 -8.89 -2.18
N HIS A 80 -9.09 -7.94 -2.68
CA HIS A 80 -10.10 -8.09 -3.72
C HIS A 80 -9.78 -7.15 -4.88
N TRP A 81 -9.84 -7.62 -6.12
CA TRP A 81 -9.72 -6.76 -7.31
C TRP A 81 -10.49 -7.36 -8.48
N LEU A 82 -10.65 -6.60 -9.56
CA LEU A 82 -11.17 -7.12 -10.83
C LEU A 82 -9.98 -7.30 -11.78
N ASP A 83 -9.95 -8.41 -12.51
CA ASP A 83 -8.99 -8.57 -13.61
C ASP A 83 -9.39 -7.73 -14.84
N GLY A 84 -8.58 -7.82 -15.91
CA GLY A 84 -8.81 -7.04 -17.14
C GLY A 84 -10.10 -7.37 -17.87
N GLU A 85 -10.74 -8.50 -17.56
CA GLU A 85 -12.04 -8.90 -18.09
C GLU A 85 -13.20 -8.51 -17.15
N GLY A 86 -12.89 -7.94 -15.99
CA GLY A 86 -13.86 -7.56 -14.97
C GLY A 86 -14.23 -8.70 -14.03
N ASN A 87 -13.55 -9.85 -14.07
CA ASN A 87 -13.85 -10.96 -13.16
C ASN A 87 -13.26 -10.70 -11.77
N PRO A 88 -13.98 -11.03 -10.69
CA PRO A 88 -13.50 -10.84 -9.32
C PRO A 88 -12.37 -11.82 -9.00
N GLN A 89 -11.28 -11.26 -8.46
CA GLN A 89 -10.10 -11.97 -8.01
C GLN A 89 -9.87 -11.70 -6.53
N THR A 90 -9.33 -12.69 -5.81
CA THR A 90 -8.95 -12.52 -4.41
C THR A 90 -7.63 -13.20 -4.08
N LYS A 91 -6.90 -12.65 -3.10
CA LYS A 91 -5.67 -13.26 -2.59
C LYS A 91 -5.31 -12.72 -1.22
N THR A 92 -4.78 -13.58 -0.36
CA THR A 92 -4.24 -13.15 0.94
C THR A 92 -3.00 -12.30 0.75
N ALA A 93 -3.06 -11.08 1.29
CA ALA A 93 -1.94 -10.17 1.42
C ALA A 93 -1.39 -10.19 2.84
N TYR A 94 -0.10 -9.93 2.95
CA TYR A 94 0.61 -10.06 4.19
C TYR A 94 1.51 -8.88 4.48
N VAL A 95 1.46 -8.42 5.73
CA VAL A 95 2.28 -7.34 6.26
C VAL A 95 3.16 -7.87 7.38
N GLU A 96 4.47 -7.73 7.22
CA GLU A 96 5.45 -8.07 8.25
C GLU A 96 5.86 -6.86 9.08
N PRO A 97 6.09 -7.05 10.39
CA PRO A 97 6.61 -6.01 11.25
C PRO A 97 8.05 -5.62 10.89
N PRO A 98 8.51 -4.49 11.45
CA PRO A 98 9.89 -4.07 11.34
C PRO A 98 10.91 -5.11 11.82
N THR A 99 12.16 -4.91 11.43
CA THR A 99 13.28 -5.79 11.80
C THR A 99 14.33 -5.02 12.57
N THR A 100 15.29 -5.70 13.20
CA THR A 100 16.43 -5.03 13.84
C THR A 100 17.24 -4.16 12.87
N ALA A 101 17.38 -4.60 11.63
CA ALA A 101 18.09 -3.85 10.58
C ALA A 101 17.28 -2.64 10.06
N ARG A 102 15.94 -2.70 10.15
CA ARG A 102 15.03 -1.62 9.74
C ARG A 102 13.92 -1.50 10.78
N PRO A 103 14.22 -0.86 11.93
CA PRO A 103 13.27 -0.80 13.03
C PRO A 103 12.01 -0.02 12.65
N ASN A 104 12.07 0.81 11.61
CA ASN A 104 11.05 1.82 11.30
C ASN A 104 10.12 1.46 10.13
N GLU A 105 10.24 0.25 9.56
CA GLU A 105 9.59 -0.09 8.30
C GLU A 105 8.72 -1.35 8.40
N TRP A 106 7.41 -1.17 8.26
CA TRP A 106 6.48 -2.25 7.97
C TRP A 106 6.59 -2.65 6.50
N ARG A 107 6.36 -3.94 6.18
CA ARG A 107 6.57 -4.48 4.83
C ARG A 107 5.33 -5.19 4.33
N LEU A 108 4.67 -4.63 3.31
CA LEU A 108 3.73 -5.39 2.49
C LEU A 108 4.54 -6.32 1.59
N THR A 109 4.43 -7.61 1.85
CA THR A 109 5.35 -8.60 1.26
C THR A 109 4.88 -9.10 -0.10
N ARG A 110 5.84 -9.46 -0.96
CA ARG A 110 5.60 -10.18 -2.24
C ARG A 110 4.60 -9.48 -3.16
N VAL A 111 4.77 -8.18 -3.34
CA VAL A 111 3.85 -7.39 -4.18
C VAL A 111 3.88 -7.79 -5.65
N ASP A 112 4.96 -8.44 -6.09
CA ASP A 112 5.06 -9.05 -7.42
C ASP A 112 3.98 -10.09 -7.69
N THR A 113 3.35 -10.65 -6.66
CA THR A 113 2.42 -11.78 -6.82
C THR A 113 0.97 -11.38 -7.01
N PHE A 114 0.63 -10.08 -7.01
CA PHE A 114 -0.72 -9.59 -7.26
C PHE A 114 -0.82 -9.08 -8.70
N SER A 115 -1.74 -9.64 -9.49
CA SER A 115 -1.91 -9.25 -10.89
C SER A 115 -2.43 -7.81 -11.05
N CYS A 116 -3.20 -7.30 -10.08
CA CYS A 116 -3.62 -5.89 -10.04
C CYS A 116 -2.47 -4.88 -9.94
N PHE A 117 -1.25 -5.32 -9.62
CA PHE A 117 -0.07 -4.45 -9.63
C PHE A 117 0.77 -4.58 -10.90
N ARG A 118 0.35 -5.41 -11.86
CA ARG A 118 1.05 -5.65 -13.12
C ARG A 118 0.36 -4.96 -14.31
N GLU A 119 -0.38 -3.90 -14.05
CA GLU A 119 -1.08 -3.15 -15.09
C GLU A 119 -0.10 -2.67 -16.18
N GLU A 120 -0.51 -2.82 -17.45
CA GLU A 120 0.26 -2.27 -18.57
C GLU A 120 0.36 -0.75 -18.43
N GLY A 121 1.54 -0.20 -18.73
CA GLY A 121 1.76 1.26 -18.64
C GLY A 121 2.13 1.77 -17.24
N LEU A 122 2.50 0.90 -16.30
CA LEU A 122 3.19 1.31 -15.07
C LEU A 122 4.60 1.81 -15.37
N HIS A 123 4.70 3.10 -15.68
CA HIS A 123 5.95 3.84 -15.82
C HIS A 123 5.83 5.20 -15.15
N GLU A 124 6.98 5.77 -14.79
CA GLU A 124 7.04 7.14 -14.29
C GLU A 124 6.58 8.10 -15.38
N ILE A 125 5.63 8.97 -15.06
CA ILE A 125 5.22 10.07 -15.91
C ILE A 125 5.67 11.36 -15.21
N PRO A 126 6.54 12.17 -15.83
CA PRO A 126 6.98 13.43 -15.24
C PRO A 126 5.79 14.32 -14.87
N GLY A 127 5.72 14.73 -13.60
CA GLY A 127 4.65 15.59 -13.09
C GLY A 127 3.35 14.87 -12.71
N ASP A 128 3.25 13.55 -12.89
CA ASP A 128 2.07 12.79 -12.50
C ASP A 128 2.46 11.59 -11.63
N ARG A 129 2.35 11.79 -10.31
CA ARG A 129 2.78 10.81 -9.30
C ARG A 129 1.86 9.59 -9.31
N LEU A 130 2.45 8.41 -9.12
CA LEU A 130 1.71 7.15 -8.98
C LEU A 130 1.55 6.81 -7.50
N PHE A 131 0.36 6.40 -7.08
CA PHE A 131 0.04 6.01 -5.70
C PHE A 131 -0.50 4.59 -5.64
N LEU A 132 0.00 3.80 -4.68
CA LEU A 132 -0.69 2.62 -4.17
C LEU A 132 -1.70 3.07 -3.12
N LEU A 133 -2.94 2.61 -3.29
CA LEU A 133 -4.03 2.76 -2.35
C LEU A 133 -4.42 1.37 -1.85
N ILE A 134 -4.67 1.23 -0.54
CA ILE A 134 -5.28 0.04 0.04
C ILE A 134 -6.50 0.54 0.81
N VAL A 135 -7.67 0.25 0.27
CA VAL A 135 -8.95 0.78 0.73
C VAL A 135 -9.72 -0.34 1.41
N GLN A 136 -10.10 -0.14 2.68
CA GLN A 136 -11.01 -1.04 3.36
C GLN A 136 -12.41 -0.43 3.36
N MET A 137 -13.36 -1.21 2.86
CA MET A 137 -14.79 -0.88 2.84
C MET A 137 -15.47 -1.36 4.13
N GLU A 138 -16.65 -0.83 4.44
CA GLU A 138 -17.41 -1.14 5.65
C GLU A 138 -17.79 -2.62 5.79
N ASP A 139 -17.98 -3.31 4.67
CA ASP A 139 -18.20 -4.77 4.60
C ASP A 139 -16.94 -5.59 4.98
N GLY A 140 -15.81 -4.93 5.22
CA GLY A 140 -14.53 -5.53 5.57
C GLY A 140 -13.64 -5.86 4.37
N ALA A 141 -14.14 -5.74 3.14
CA ALA A 141 -13.37 -6.02 1.93
C ALA A 141 -12.22 -5.02 1.77
N VAL A 142 -11.04 -5.53 1.39
CA VAL A 142 -9.83 -4.72 1.20
C VAL A 142 -9.45 -4.70 -0.28
N TRP A 143 -9.42 -3.51 -0.87
CA TRP A 143 -9.21 -3.28 -2.28
C TRP A 143 -7.92 -2.49 -2.54
N PRO A 144 -6.92 -3.10 -3.17
CA PRO A 144 -5.73 -2.40 -3.61
C PRO A 144 -5.94 -1.73 -4.97
N TYR A 145 -5.39 -0.52 -5.15
CA TYR A 145 -5.40 0.21 -6.42
C TYR A 145 -4.05 0.87 -6.68
N LEU A 146 -3.67 1.00 -7.95
CA LEU A 146 -2.61 1.90 -8.40
C LEU A 146 -3.23 3.06 -9.16
N ARG A 147 -3.10 4.28 -8.68
CA ARG A 147 -3.73 5.46 -9.31
C ARG A 147 -2.79 6.62 -9.41
N ARG A 148 -2.87 7.32 -10.54
CA ARG A 148 -2.13 8.54 -10.78
C ARG A 148 -2.77 9.70 -10.05
N GLU A 149 -1.96 10.70 -9.72
CA GLU A 149 -2.42 11.92 -9.08
C GLU A 149 -3.48 12.63 -9.93
N SER A 150 -3.28 12.67 -11.25
CA SER A 150 -4.25 13.22 -12.20
C SER A 150 -5.64 12.58 -12.10
N GLU A 151 -5.72 11.27 -11.84
CA GLU A 151 -6.98 10.55 -11.63
C GLU A 151 -7.64 10.91 -10.29
N LEU A 152 -6.84 11.17 -9.26
CA LEU A 152 -7.32 11.59 -7.94
C LEU A 152 -7.79 13.06 -7.92
N LEU A 153 -7.35 13.86 -8.89
CA LEU A 153 -7.70 15.28 -9.03
C LEU A 153 -8.97 15.53 -9.85
N VAL A 154 -9.60 14.49 -10.41
CA VAL A 154 -10.85 14.64 -11.16
C VAL A 154 -11.92 15.30 -10.27
N PRO A 155 -12.53 16.44 -10.69
CA PRO A 155 -13.47 17.19 -9.85
C PRO A 155 -14.68 16.36 -9.43
N GLN A 156 -15.12 16.56 -8.18
CA GLN A 156 -16.32 15.91 -7.66
C GLN A 156 -17.55 16.23 -8.52
N GLY A 157 -18.36 15.22 -8.82
CA GLY A 157 -19.49 15.31 -9.74
C GLY A 157 -19.16 15.05 -11.21
N GLN A 158 -17.90 14.86 -11.57
CA GLN A 158 -17.49 14.41 -12.90
C GLN A 158 -17.36 12.88 -12.98
N PRO A 159 -17.61 12.26 -14.14
CA PRO A 159 -17.31 10.85 -14.36
C PRO A 159 -15.85 10.52 -14.04
N GLY A 160 -15.62 9.46 -13.27
CA GLY A 160 -14.27 9.05 -12.86
C GLY A 160 -13.75 9.71 -11.59
N ALA A 161 -14.49 10.63 -10.97
CA ALA A 161 -14.11 11.22 -9.68
C ALA A 161 -13.99 10.14 -8.59
N TRP A 162 -12.85 10.13 -7.90
CA TRP A 162 -12.62 9.28 -6.74
C TRP A 162 -13.39 9.80 -5.52
N HIS A 163 -13.78 8.87 -4.64
CA HIS A 163 -14.48 9.22 -3.40
C HIS A 163 -13.66 10.25 -2.58
N PRO A 164 -14.28 11.29 -1.99
CA PRO A 164 -13.56 12.32 -1.23
C PRO A 164 -12.70 11.76 -0.09
N ASP A 165 -13.20 10.75 0.64
CA ASP A 165 -12.45 10.05 1.70
C ASP A 165 -11.25 9.23 1.17
N ILE A 166 -11.05 9.16 -0.14
CA ILE A 166 -9.85 8.58 -0.75
C ILE A 166 -8.98 9.72 -1.30
N ALA A 167 -9.52 10.53 -2.20
CA ALA A 167 -8.75 11.54 -2.92
C ALA A 167 -8.19 12.66 -2.02
N ASN A 168 -9.04 13.25 -1.17
CA ASN A 168 -8.66 14.42 -0.37
C ASN A 168 -7.46 14.19 0.56
N PRO A 169 -7.41 13.12 1.38
CA PRO A 169 -6.25 12.90 2.26
C PRO A 169 -4.96 12.68 1.46
N ILE A 170 -5.03 11.99 0.32
CA ILE A 170 -3.86 11.73 -0.53
C ILE A 170 -3.36 13.04 -1.12
N ILE A 171 -4.22 13.84 -1.77
CA ILE A 171 -3.82 15.11 -2.40
C ILE A 171 -3.36 16.13 -1.37
N SER A 172 -4.09 16.27 -0.26
CA SER A 172 -3.67 17.14 0.85
C SER A 172 -2.30 16.73 1.37
N CYS A 173 -2.08 15.42 1.56
CA CYS A 173 -0.78 14.93 1.97
C CYS A 173 0.25 15.25 0.87
N ALA A 174 -0.02 14.93 -0.39
CA ALA A 174 0.87 15.12 -1.51
C ALA A 174 1.35 16.57 -1.68
N ASN A 175 0.54 17.56 -1.28
CA ASN A 175 0.87 18.99 -1.29
C ASN A 175 1.55 19.49 0.00
N ALA A 176 1.53 18.72 1.09
CA ALA A 176 2.20 19.09 2.33
C ALA A 176 3.73 19.17 2.16
N LYS A 177 4.38 20.01 2.96
CA LYS A 177 5.83 20.23 2.88
C LYS A 177 6.58 18.99 3.39
N ARG A 178 7.57 18.54 2.63
CA ARG A 178 8.43 17.40 3.00
C ARG A 178 9.86 17.54 2.49
N PRO A 179 10.84 16.83 3.08
CA PRO A 179 12.18 16.74 2.52
C PRO A 179 12.16 16.13 1.10
N LYS A 180 13.07 16.57 0.22
CA LYS A 180 13.09 16.21 -1.21
C LYS A 180 13.17 14.70 -1.50
N ASN A 181 13.69 13.91 -0.57
CA ASN A 181 13.91 12.46 -0.74
C ASN A 181 12.90 11.60 0.03
N VAL A 182 11.82 12.21 0.53
CA VAL A 182 10.74 11.51 1.22
C VAL A 182 9.55 11.45 0.27
N ILE A 183 9.13 10.24 -0.07
CA ILE A 183 7.92 9.97 -0.86
C ILE A 183 6.68 10.19 0.00
N VAL A 184 5.54 10.49 -0.62
CA VAL A 184 4.27 10.66 0.08
C VAL A 184 3.79 9.32 0.65
N MET A 185 3.38 9.29 1.91
CA MET A 185 2.65 8.16 2.50
C MET A 185 1.84 8.59 3.71
N GLY A 186 0.80 7.83 3.99
CA GLY A 186 -0.08 8.07 5.13
C GLY A 186 -1.20 7.07 5.23
N PHE A 187 -2.07 7.29 6.19
CA PHE A 187 -3.27 6.50 6.39
C PHE A 187 -4.40 7.34 7.00
N ASN A 188 -5.63 6.86 6.84
CA ASN A 188 -6.81 7.39 7.50
C ASN A 188 -7.66 6.22 8.03
N ASP A 189 -7.98 6.24 9.32
CA ASP A 189 -8.98 5.38 9.96
C ASP A 189 -10.21 6.21 10.31
N TYR A 190 -11.25 6.08 9.47
CA TYR A 190 -12.50 6.81 9.62
C TYR A 190 -13.37 6.28 10.76
N THR A 191 -13.08 5.08 11.27
CA THR A 191 -13.77 4.52 12.44
C THR A 191 -13.31 5.16 13.75
N GLN A 192 -12.14 5.80 13.74
CA GLN A 192 -11.54 6.46 14.90
C GLN A 192 -11.23 7.94 14.68
N LEU A 193 -11.57 8.48 13.51
CA LEU A 193 -11.22 9.85 13.09
C LEU A 193 -9.72 10.13 13.24
N LYS A 194 -8.88 9.13 12.97
CA LYS A 194 -7.42 9.19 13.09
C LYS A 194 -6.81 9.21 11.70
N GLY A 195 -5.88 10.12 11.46
CA GLY A 195 -5.15 10.19 10.20
C GLY A 195 -3.68 10.54 10.43
N TYR A 196 -2.84 10.11 9.50
CA TYR A 196 -1.42 10.42 9.50
C TYR A 196 -0.97 10.70 8.07
N CYS A 197 -0.19 11.76 7.90
CA CYS A 197 0.55 12.08 6.69
C CYS A 197 2.00 12.36 7.07
N ASN A 198 2.95 11.88 6.28
CA ASN A 198 4.37 12.10 6.54
C ASN A 198 4.91 13.48 6.07
N GLY A 199 4.02 14.40 5.67
CA GLY A 199 4.31 15.81 5.37
C GLY A 199 3.76 16.75 6.45
N LYS A 200 4.28 17.98 6.50
CA LYS A 200 3.86 19.04 7.43
C LYS A 200 3.19 20.21 6.73
#